data_AF-A0A7T0BT89-F1
#
_entry.id   AF-A0A7T0BT89-F1
#
_cell.length_a   1.000
_cell.length_b   1.000
_cell.length_c   1.000
_cell.angle_alpha   90.00
_cell.angle_beta   90.00
_cell.angle_gamma   90.00
#
_symmetry.space_group_name_H-M   'P 1'
#
loop_
_entity.id
_entity.type
_entity.pdbx_description
1 polymer ?
#
loop_
_entity_poly.entity_id
_entity_poly.type
_entity_poly.pdbx_seq_one_letter_code
_entity_poly.pdbx_strand_id
1 'polypeptide(L)'
;MNSRSITALGLCLFWILNLGAIRVLSPEQLGVYIQKKLRFNSNTLRLNEKQIGPEGARFLANSPLLKNVKRLLIYKGAIGDEGVQYLAQSENLGNLKELFIETDHLTDNGAIALAQSKGFTHLEVLNLYNNKIGDEGAEALARSKNLPNLLDLNLNYNQVGDRGARLLAQSVPLAGLQTLELTYNKLGPQGLLDLEVFRFKRRLETWHQEGRLSNLDKYYIGDLGVKLLLQSPYIKNIEELNLSHNQLTDVSAEAIANSPNVSHIKTLNLSGNRIGDRGAKALAKSPTLKGLKILDLNYNEIGNDGAFALAQSTVVQPLETLKLGQNKIGDDGARALEESPNLKNLIYPIFGYY
;
A
#
# COMPACT_ATOMS: atom_id res chain seq x y z
N MET A 1 -21.56 -17.45 65.79
CA MET A 1 -20.11 -17.65 65.94
C MET A 1 -19.60 -18.46 64.76
N ASN A 2 -18.95 -17.74 63.84
CA ASN A 2 -17.99 -18.12 62.80
C ASN A 2 -18.23 -19.40 61.98
N SER A 3 -19.07 -19.27 60.96
CA SER A 3 -18.82 -19.89 59.66
C SER A 3 -18.16 -18.83 58.75
N ARG A 4 -17.00 -19.17 58.17
CA ARG A 4 -16.23 -18.49 57.08
C ARG A 4 -14.76 -18.28 57.45
N SER A 5 -13.91 -19.27 57.16
CA SER A 5 -12.48 -19.01 56.90
C SER A 5 -11.76 -20.16 56.15
N ILE A 6 -12.46 -20.96 55.33
CA ILE A 6 -11.82 -22.00 54.52
C ILE A 6 -12.53 -22.06 53.17
N THR A 7 -12.18 -21.17 52.23
CA THR A 7 -12.39 -21.40 50.77
C THR A 7 -11.65 -20.40 49.87
N ALA A 8 -11.22 -19.23 50.35
CA ALA A 8 -10.50 -18.28 49.50
C ALA A 8 -9.00 -18.65 49.28
N LEU A 9 -8.30 -19.13 50.31
CA LEU A 9 -6.87 -19.49 50.20
C LEU A 9 -6.63 -20.79 49.42
N GLY A 10 -7.53 -21.77 49.51
CA GLY A 10 -7.43 -23.02 48.75
C GLY A 10 -7.66 -22.83 47.25
N LEU A 11 -8.56 -21.92 46.86
CA LEU A 11 -8.82 -21.60 45.45
C LEU A 11 -7.75 -20.68 44.85
N CYS A 12 -7.17 -19.74 45.62
CA CYS A 12 -6.02 -18.97 45.15
C CYS A 12 -4.76 -19.84 44.96
N LEU A 13 -4.49 -20.81 45.84
CA LEU A 13 -3.38 -21.75 45.64
C LEU A 13 -3.64 -22.70 44.47
N PHE A 14 -4.88 -23.14 44.22
CA PHE A 14 -5.22 -23.93 43.04
C PHE A 14 -5.13 -23.13 41.73
N TRP A 15 -5.43 -21.83 41.74
CA TRP A 15 -5.24 -20.94 40.58
C TRP A 15 -3.77 -20.57 40.34
N ILE A 16 -2.96 -20.46 41.40
CA ILE A 16 -1.51 -20.19 41.28
C ILE A 16 -0.73 -21.45 40.88
N LEU A 17 -1.16 -22.65 41.30
CA LEU A 17 -0.56 -23.94 40.92
C LEU A 17 -1.02 -24.47 39.55
N ASN A 18 -2.07 -23.88 38.96
CA ASN A 18 -2.58 -24.21 37.63
C ASN A 18 -2.33 -23.09 36.61
N LEU A 19 -1.37 -22.20 36.90
CA LEU A 19 -0.46 -21.70 35.86
C LEU A 19 0.32 -22.92 35.38
N GLY A 20 -0.30 -23.68 34.46
CA GLY A 20 0.33 -24.85 33.86
C GLY A 20 1.74 -24.46 33.44
N ALA A 21 2.72 -25.08 34.08
CA ALA A 21 4.13 -24.87 33.76
C ALA A 21 4.21 -24.92 32.23
N ILE A 22 4.55 -23.78 31.66
CA ILE A 22 4.63 -23.59 30.22
C ILE A 22 5.62 -24.64 29.73
N ARG A 23 5.10 -25.72 29.18
CA ARG A 23 5.91 -26.91 28.94
C ARG A 23 6.55 -26.74 27.57
N VAL A 24 7.81 -26.28 27.59
CA VAL A 24 8.64 -26.26 26.39
C VAL A 24 8.75 -27.68 25.87
N LEU A 25 8.44 -27.88 24.58
CA LEU A 25 8.54 -29.21 23.96
C LEU A 25 10.00 -29.62 23.87
N SER A 26 10.33 -30.84 24.33
CA SER A 26 11.66 -31.39 24.08
C SER A 26 11.88 -31.62 22.57
N PRO A 27 13.13 -31.66 22.08
CA PRO A 27 13.44 -31.97 20.69
C PRO A 27 12.80 -33.28 20.20
N GLU A 28 12.76 -34.32 21.03
CA GLU A 28 12.14 -35.60 20.68
C GLU A 28 10.62 -35.46 20.51
N GLN A 29 9.96 -34.75 21.44
CA GLN A 29 8.53 -34.49 21.37
C GLN A 29 8.18 -33.64 20.14
N LEU A 30 9.01 -32.64 19.84
CA LEU A 30 8.88 -31.80 18.66
C LEU A 30 9.07 -32.61 17.38
N GLY A 31 10.05 -33.52 17.33
CA GLY A 31 10.28 -34.44 16.21
C GLY A 31 9.08 -35.33 15.92
N VAL A 32 8.51 -35.98 16.96
CA VAL A 32 7.30 -36.79 16.83
C VAL A 32 6.11 -35.95 16.33
N TYR A 33 5.98 -34.73 16.84
CA TYR A 33 4.93 -33.80 16.40
C TYR A 33 5.07 -33.43 14.93
N ILE A 34 6.27 -33.05 14.48
CA ILE A 34 6.54 -32.67 13.10
C ILE A 34 6.24 -33.82 12.15
N GLN A 35 6.75 -35.03 12.43
CA GLN A 35 6.46 -36.21 11.62
C GLN A 35 4.96 -36.47 11.53
N LYS A 36 4.24 -36.37 12.65
CA LYS A 36 2.79 -36.53 12.66
C LYS A 36 2.09 -35.50 11.76
N LYS A 37 2.49 -34.23 11.80
CA LYS A 37 1.85 -33.17 11.00
C LYS A 37 2.17 -33.26 9.52
N LEU A 38 3.44 -33.53 9.17
CA LEU A 38 3.88 -33.62 7.78
C LEU A 38 3.36 -34.86 7.06
N ARG A 39 2.95 -35.91 7.79
CA ARG A 39 2.22 -37.05 7.21
C ARG A 39 0.86 -36.65 6.61
N PHE A 40 0.18 -35.66 7.21
CA PHE A 40 -1.11 -35.18 6.70
C PHE A 40 -0.96 -34.08 5.66
N ASN A 41 0.05 -33.22 5.83
CA ASN A 41 0.36 -32.17 4.88
C ASN A 41 1.88 -31.93 4.85
N SER A 42 2.53 -32.50 3.85
CA SER A 42 3.98 -32.39 3.67
C SER A 42 4.47 -30.98 3.32
N ASN A 43 3.57 -30.10 2.87
CA ASN A 43 3.90 -28.74 2.44
C ASN A 43 3.73 -27.70 3.57
N THR A 44 3.03 -28.01 4.65
CA THR A 44 2.67 -27.03 5.69
C THR A 44 2.90 -27.55 7.09
N LEU A 45 3.75 -26.84 7.85
CA LEU A 45 3.94 -27.07 9.27
C LEU A 45 3.35 -25.92 10.10
N ARG A 46 2.55 -26.26 11.11
CA ARG A 46 1.95 -25.32 12.07
C ARG A 46 2.37 -25.64 13.50
N LEU A 47 2.95 -24.66 14.18
CA LEU A 47 3.44 -24.72 15.56
C LEU A 47 2.73 -23.64 16.40
N ASN A 48 1.40 -23.67 16.41
CA ASN A 48 0.58 -22.68 17.11
C ASN A 48 0.57 -22.93 18.62
N GLU A 49 0.86 -21.88 19.38
CA GLU A 49 0.85 -21.86 20.86
C GLU A 49 1.76 -22.93 21.48
N LYS A 50 2.85 -23.25 20.79
CA LYS A 50 3.85 -24.21 21.24
C LYS A 50 5.11 -23.47 21.56
N GLN A 51 5.40 -23.31 22.85
CA GLN A 51 6.70 -22.80 23.26
C GLN A 51 7.77 -23.82 22.91
N ILE A 52 8.48 -23.56 21.83
CA ILE A 52 9.58 -24.39 21.34
C ILE A 52 10.93 -23.76 21.70
N GLY A 53 10.96 -22.45 21.96
CA GLY A 53 12.17 -21.71 22.31
C GLY A 53 13.23 -21.71 21.19
N PRO A 54 14.39 -21.08 21.44
CA PRO A 54 15.50 -21.06 20.51
C PRO A 54 15.99 -22.46 20.12
N GLU A 55 16.09 -23.39 21.08
CA GLU A 55 16.54 -24.76 20.83
C GLU A 55 15.55 -25.58 19.98
N GLY A 56 14.25 -25.37 20.15
CA GLY A 56 13.26 -25.97 19.26
C GLY A 56 13.35 -25.40 17.84
N ALA A 57 13.61 -24.10 17.69
CA ALA A 57 13.88 -23.49 16.38
C ALA A 57 15.18 -24.02 15.75
N ARG A 58 16.23 -24.24 16.55
CA ARG A 58 17.46 -24.91 16.12
C ARG A 58 17.20 -26.33 15.63
N PHE A 59 16.39 -27.09 16.37
CA PHE A 59 15.98 -28.43 15.96
C PHE A 59 15.22 -28.41 14.62
N LEU A 60 14.30 -27.45 14.44
CA LEU A 60 13.61 -27.24 13.17
C LEU A 60 14.61 -26.95 12.04
N ALA A 61 15.50 -25.98 12.23
CA ALA A 61 16.50 -25.59 11.24
C ALA A 61 17.36 -26.77 10.75
N ASN A 62 17.68 -27.71 11.63
CA ASN A 62 18.50 -28.87 11.30
C ASN A 62 17.70 -30.09 10.83
N SER A 63 16.37 -30.04 10.86
CA SER A 63 15.52 -31.20 10.55
C SER A 63 15.35 -31.40 9.03
N PRO A 64 15.81 -32.52 8.46
CA PRO A 64 15.64 -32.80 7.03
C PRO A 64 14.16 -33.02 6.64
N LEU A 65 13.29 -33.24 7.62
CA LEU A 65 11.84 -33.35 7.39
C LEU A 65 11.25 -32.05 6.81
N LEU A 66 11.90 -30.90 7.03
CA LEU A 66 11.41 -29.61 6.54
C LEU A 66 11.84 -29.29 5.11
N LYS A 67 12.68 -30.11 4.48
CA LYS A 67 13.23 -29.85 3.14
C LYS A 67 12.17 -29.59 2.07
N ASN A 68 10.98 -30.19 2.21
CA ASN A 68 9.87 -30.02 1.26
C ASN A 68 8.76 -29.09 1.76
N VAL A 69 8.89 -28.55 2.98
CA VAL A 69 7.89 -27.63 3.54
C VAL A 69 7.94 -26.31 2.78
N LYS A 70 6.77 -25.84 2.36
CA LYS A 70 6.59 -24.56 1.65
C LYS A 70 6.05 -23.47 2.57
N ARG A 71 5.33 -23.86 3.62
CA ARG A 71 4.66 -22.94 4.54
C ARG A 71 4.96 -23.33 5.98
N LEU A 72 5.62 -22.43 6.72
CA LEU A 72 5.95 -22.61 8.13
C LEU A 72 5.26 -21.54 8.97
N LEU A 73 4.45 -21.96 9.94
CA LEU A 73 3.77 -21.08 10.89
C LEU A 73 4.25 -21.36 12.30
N ILE A 74 4.79 -20.33 12.94
CA ILE A 74 5.18 -20.29 14.34
C ILE A 74 4.38 -19.15 14.96
N TYR A 75 3.52 -19.47 15.91
CA TYR A 75 2.72 -18.49 16.64
C TYR A 75 2.90 -18.73 18.13
N LYS A 76 3.35 -17.70 18.86
CA LYS A 76 3.70 -17.81 20.28
C LYS A 76 4.69 -18.95 20.55
N GLY A 77 5.72 -19.04 19.70
CA GLY A 77 6.79 -20.04 19.81
C GLY A 77 7.85 -19.74 20.87
N ALA A 78 7.93 -18.48 21.29
CA ALA A 78 8.99 -17.90 22.11
C ALA A 78 10.40 -18.15 21.54
N ILE A 79 10.56 -18.15 20.21
CA ILE A 79 11.84 -18.47 19.58
C ILE A 79 12.87 -17.35 19.67
N GLY A 80 12.43 -16.09 19.78
CA GLY A 80 13.30 -14.91 19.85
C GLY A 80 14.25 -14.76 18.65
N ASP A 81 15.16 -13.79 18.75
CA ASP A 81 16.15 -13.52 17.69
C ASP A 81 17.09 -14.70 17.45
N GLU A 82 17.51 -15.39 18.53
CA GLU A 82 18.41 -16.55 18.46
C GLU A 82 17.77 -17.71 17.68
N GLY A 83 16.50 -18.03 17.97
CA GLY A 83 15.78 -19.07 17.23
C GLY A 83 15.62 -18.71 15.76
N VAL A 84 15.30 -17.45 15.46
CA VAL A 84 15.20 -16.96 14.08
C VAL A 84 16.53 -17.01 13.35
N GLN A 85 17.64 -16.74 14.03
CA GLN A 85 18.98 -16.86 13.46
C GLN A 85 19.25 -18.30 13.00
N TYR A 86 18.86 -19.31 13.77
CA TYR A 86 18.97 -20.70 13.33
C TYR A 86 18.09 -20.99 12.10
N LEU A 87 16.85 -20.52 12.09
CA LEU A 87 15.95 -20.70 10.95
C LEU A 87 16.51 -20.04 9.68
N ALA A 88 17.04 -18.82 9.79
CA ALA A 88 17.62 -18.05 8.70
C ALA A 88 18.90 -18.70 8.12
N GLN A 89 19.61 -19.49 8.92
CA GLN A 89 20.82 -20.20 8.49
C GLN A 89 20.55 -21.63 8.02
N SER A 90 19.29 -22.08 8.06
CA SER A 90 18.91 -23.45 7.73
C SER A 90 19.07 -23.78 6.25
N GLU A 91 19.76 -24.89 5.96
CA GLU A 91 19.80 -25.49 4.62
C GLU A 91 18.54 -26.32 4.30
N ASN A 92 17.70 -26.60 5.30
CA ASN A 92 16.49 -27.41 5.16
C ASN A 92 15.23 -26.59 4.90
N LEU A 93 15.30 -25.25 4.97
CA LEU A 93 14.15 -24.36 4.79
C LEU A 93 14.17 -23.58 3.47
N GLY A 94 15.08 -23.93 2.54
CA GLY A 94 15.27 -23.20 1.28
C GLY A 94 14.08 -23.23 0.30
N ASN A 95 13.12 -24.13 0.51
CA ASN A 95 11.90 -24.26 -0.28
C ASN A 95 10.70 -23.53 0.32
N LEU A 96 10.88 -22.79 1.42
CA LEU A 96 9.81 -21.99 2.00
C LEU A 96 9.40 -20.88 1.02
N LYS A 97 8.09 -20.82 0.79
CA LYS A 97 7.39 -19.72 0.13
C LYS A 97 6.72 -18.79 1.13
N GLU A 98 6.34 -19.32 2.30
CA GLU A 98 5.63 -18.54 3.29
C GLU A 98 6.15 -18.84 4.70
N LEU A 99 6.56 -17.78 5.40
CA LEU A 99 7.06 -17.85 6.77
C LEU A 99 6.26 -16.90 7.66
N PHE A 100 5.64 -17.47 8.69
CA PHE A 100 4.89 -16.74 9.70
C PHE A 100 5.56 -16.95 11.05
N ILE A 101 6.02 -15.86 11.67
CA ILE A 101 6.64 -15.84 13.00
C ILE A 101 5.95 -14.74 13.81
N GLU A 102 4.88 -15.13 14.49
CA GLU A 102 3.93 -14.20 15.08
C GLU A 102 3.96 -14.25 16.62
N THR A 103 4.11 -13.09 17.28
CA THR A 103 4.18 -13.04 18.75
C THR A 103 5.33 -13.87 19.32
N ASP A 104 6.54 -13.67 18.79
CA ASP A 104 7.72 -14.50 19.09
C ASP A 104 8.91 -13.72 19.67
N HIS A 105 8.67 -12.45 20.05
CA HIS A 105 9.63 -11.55 20.67
C HIS A 105 10.84 -11.19 19.80
N LEU A 106 10.67 -11.21 18.46
CA LEU A 106 11.71 -10.76 17.54
C LEU A 106 11.97 -9.27 17.72
N THR A 107 13.23 -8.88 17.71
CA THR A 107 13.69 -7.49 17.62
C THR A 107 14.27 -7.23 16.23
N ASP A 108 14.93 -6.08 16.05
CA ASP A 108 15.67 -5.77 14.83
C ASP A 108 16.71 -6.84 14.49
N ASN A 109 17.33 -7.50 15.48
CA ASN A 109 18.31 -8.55 15.23
C ASN A 109 17.70 -9.76 14.51
N GLY A 110 16.48 -10.18 14.89
CA GLY A 110 15.76 -11.24 14.21
C GLY A 110 15.39 -10.85 12.77
N ALA A 111 14.92 -9.62 12.56
CA ALA A 111 14.63 -9.10 11.21
C ALA A 111 15.91 -9.02 10.33
N ILE A 112 17.04 -8.60 10.91
CA ILE A 112 18.35 -8.59 10.24
C ILE A 112 18.76 -10.02 9.84
N ALA A 113 18.60 -11.00 10.73
CA ALA A 113 18.92 -12.39 10.42
C ALA A 113 18.07 -12.91 9.24
N LEU A 114 16.76 -12.63 9.24
CA LEU A 114 15.87 -12.98 8.13
C LEU A 114 16.29 -12.30 6.82
N ALA A 115 16.60 -11.01 6.87
CA ALA A 115 17.07 -10.25 5.71
C ALA A 115 18.39 -10.79 5.13
N GLN A 116 19.25 -11.38 5.97
CA GLN A 116 20.54 -11.94 5.58
C GLN A 116 20.49 -13.43 5.20
N SER A 117 19.35 -14.09 5.39
CA SER A 117 19.18 -15.52 5.07
C SER A 117 19.51 -15.80 3.61
N LYS A 118 20.42 -16.75 3.36
CA LYS A 118 20.70 -17.24 1.99
C LYS A 118 19.69 -18.28 1.52
N GLY A 119 18.87 -18.82 2.43
CA GLY A 119 17.89 -19.86 2.14
C GLY A 119 16.52 -19.31 1.69
N PHE A 120 16.14 -18.09 2.11
CA PHE A 120 14.80 -17.55 1.87
C PHE A 120 14.62 -16.83 0.52
N THR A 121 15.42 -17.20 -0.49
CA THR A 121 15.36 -16.60 -1.84
C THR A 121 14.05 -16.87 -2.58
N HIS A 122 13.29 -17.88 -2.19
CA HIS A 122 11.97 -18.21 -2.75
C HIS A 122 10.79 -17.71 -1.91
N LEU A 123 11.05 -16.95 -0.84
CA LEU A 123 10.01 -16.49 0.06
C LEU A 123 9.13 -15.44 -0.63
N GLU A 124 7.83 -15.72 -0.67
CA GLU A 124 6.77 -14.89 -1.25
C GLU A 124 5.99 -14.14 -0.16
N VAL A 125 5.83 -14.75 1.02
CA VAL A 125 5.12 -14.16 2.17
C VAL A 125 5.98 -14.22 3.42
N LEU A 126 6.14 -13.06 4.07
CA LEU A 126 6.81 -12.93 5.35
C LEU A 126 5.89 -12.20 6.33
N ASN A 127 5.43 -12.92 7.35
CA ASN A 127 4.59 -12.36 8.39
C ASN A 127 5.32 -12.37 9.73
N LEU A 128 5.57 -11.17 10.25
CA LEU A 128 6.24 -10.88 11.51
C LEU A 128 5.32 -10.12 12.47
N TYR A 129 4.02 -10.38 12.39
CA TYR A 129 2.98 -9.77 13.21
C TYR A 129 3.30 -9.83 14.71
N ASN A 130 3.05 -8.72 15.41
CA ASN A 130 3.16 -8.63 16.86
C ASN A 130 4.54 -9.02 17.41
N ASN A 131 5.58 -8.34 16.96
CA ASN A 131 6.94 -8.47 17.47
C ASN A 131 7.46 -7.11 17.96
N LYS A 132 8.78 -6.95 18.10
CA LYS A 132 9.43 -5.72 18.60
C LYS A 132 10.38 -5.13 17.55
N ILE A 133 10.06 -5.27 16.27
CA ILE A 133 10.88 -4.78 15.16
C ILE A 133 10.73 -3.26 15.01
N GLY A 134 11.84 -2.53 14.99
CA GLY A 134 11.93 -1.09 14.79
C GLY A 134 12.39 -0.71 13.37
N ASP A 135 12.91 0.50 13.24
CA ASP A 135 13.36 1.05 11.96
C ASP A 135 14.61 0.34 11.43
N GLU A 136 15.50 -0.12 12.32
CA GLU A 136 16.72 -0.84 11.96
C GLU A 136 16.41 -2.19 11.28
N GLY A 137 15.47 -2.96 11.83
CA GLY A 137 15.01 -4.22 11.23
C GLY A 137 14.23 -4.01 9.95
N ALA A 138 13.37 -2.97 9.90
CA ALA A 138 12.67 -2.58 8.68
C ALA A 138 13.64 -2.18 7.57
N GLU A 139 14.70 -1.42 7.89
CA GLU A 139 15.76 -1.08 6.94
C GLU A 139 16.50 -2.31 6.42
N ALA A 140 16.83 -3.26 7.30
CA ALA A 140 17.50 -4.49 6.90
C ALA A 140 16.65 -5.29 5.90
N LEU A 141 15.35 -5.45 6.17
CA LEU A 141 14.40 -6.08 5.26
C LEU A 141 14.30 -5.33 3.93
N ALA A 142 14.15 -4.00 3.98
CA ALA A 142 14.07 -3.14 2.79
C ALA A 142 15.31 -3.22 1.88
N ARG A 143 16.49 -3.48 2.44
CA ARG A 143 17.75 -3.57 1.70
C ARG A 143 18.13 -5.00 1.31
N SER A 144 17.36 -6.00 1.74
CA SER A 144 17.70 -7.40 1.51
C SER A 144 17.67 -7.75 0.02
N LYS A 145 18.81 -8.26 -0.48
CA LYS A 145 18.89 -8.89 -1.82
C LYS A 145 18.48 -10.36 -1.80
N ASN A 146 18.20 -10.91 -0.62
CA ASN A 146 17.89 -12.32 -0.44
C ASN A 146 16.39 -12.60 -0.37
N LEU A 147 15.55 -11.58 -0.50
CA LEU A 147 14.09 -11.68 -0.55
C LEU A 147 13.53 -11.15 -1.88
N PRO A 148 14.10 -11.52 -3.06
CA PRO A 148 13.76 -10.90 -4.33
C PRO A 148 12.32 -11.20 -4.78
N ASN A 149 11.72 -12.28 -4.25
CA ASN A 149 10.40 -12.76 -4.63
C ASN A 149 9.32 -12.38 -3.62
N LEU A 150 9.62 -11.54 -2.63
CA LEU A 150 8.67 -11.21 -1.58
C LEU A 150 7.53 -10.36 -2.15
N LEU A 151 6.30 -10.86 -1.98
CA LEU A 151 5.06 -10.24 -2.45
C LEU A 151 4.25 -9.65 -1.29
N ASP A 152 4.32 -10.25 -0.11
CA ASP A 152 3.57 -9.83 1.07
C ASP A 152 4.49 -9.75 2.29
N LEU A 153 4.52 -8.56 2.90
CA LEU A 153 5.23 -8.29 4.13
C LEU A 153 4.28 -7.73 5.18
N ASN A 154 4.06 -8.50 6.24
CA ASN A 154 3.28 -8.08 7.38
C ASN A 154 4.17 -7.80 8.59
N LEU A 155 4.19 -6.53 9.01
CA LEU A 155 4.88 -6.00 10.18
C LEU A 155 3.90 -5.29 11.11
N ASN A 156 2.60 -5.59 11.03
CA ASN A 156 1.59 -5.04 11.94
C ASN A 156 1.97 -5.33 13.41
N TYR A 157 1.61 -4.42 14.33
CA TYR A 157 1.94 -4.53 15.76
C TYR A 157 3.45 -4.67 16.03
N ASN A 158 4.24 -3.77 15.45
CA ASN A 158 5.67 -3.66 15.74
C ASN A 158 6.00 -2.22 16.20
N GLN A 159 7.25 -1.80 16.07
CA GLN A 159 7.76 -0.51 16.52
C GLN A 159 8.33 0.33 15.37
N VAL A 160 7.94 0.05 14.13
CA VAL A 160 8.42 0.76 12.92
C VAL A 160 7.93 2.22 12.94
N GLY A 161 8.84 3.16 12.65
CA GLY A 161 8.56 4.58 12.51
C GLY A 161 8.52 5.04 11.06
N ASP A 162 8.46 6.36 10.86
CA ASP A 162 8.40 6.98 9.52
C ASP A 162 9.58 6.60 8.64
N ARG A 163 10.78 6.48 9.23
CA ARG A 163 12.00 6.10 8.49
C ARG A 163 11.90 4.67 7.96
N GLY A 164 11.56 3.70 8.80
CA GLY A 164 11.43 2.30 8.39
C GLY A 164 10.31 2.10 7.37
N ALA A 165 9.16 2.76 7.58
CA ALA A 165 8.04 2.73 6.63
C ALA A 165 8.45 3.26 5.24
N ARG A 166 9.13 4.41 5.19
CA ARG A 166 9.64 4.97 3.93
C ARG A 166 10.59 4.02 3.22
N LEU A 167 11.55 3.45 3.96
CA LEU A 167 12.56 2.56 3.39
C LEU A 167 11.92 1.30 2.79
N LEU A 168 10.93 0.71 3.47
CA LEU A 168 10.17 -0.42 2.95
C LEU A 168 9.33 -0.03 1.73
N ALA A 169 8.57 1.06 1.81
CA ALA A 169 7.70 1.56 0.74
C ALA A 169 8.47 1.93 -0.55
N GLN A 170 9.73 2.33 -0.44
CA GLN A 170 10.59 2.76 -1.55
C GLN A 170 11.69 1.75 -1.88
N SER A 171 11.61 0.53 -1.34
CA SER A 171 12.62 -0.50 -1.51
C SER A 171 12.75 -0.92 -2.98
N VAL A 172 13.96 -0.77 -3.52
CA VAL A 172 14.33 -1.29 -4.85
C VAL A 172 14.48 -2.83 -4.84
N PRO A 173 15.13 -3.46 -3.84
CA PRO A 173 15.19 -4.91 -3.78
C PRO A 173 13.81 -5.59 -3.67
N LEU A 174 12.85 -4.94 -2.99
CA LEU A 174 11.47 -5.43 -2.85
C LEU A 174 10.53 -4.81 -3.90
N ALA A 175 11.02 -4.58 -5.13
CA ALA A 175 10.20 -3.98 -6.20
C ALA A 175 8.95 -4.81 -6.55
N GLY A 176 8.95 -6.11 -6.27
CA GLY A 176 7.80 -7.01 -6.46
C GLY A 176 6.76 -6.98 -5.34
N LEU A 177 7.03 -6.30 -4.21
CA LEU A 177 6.17 -6.33 -3.03
C LEU A 177 4.79 -5.73 -3.31
N GLN A 178 3.74 -6.54 -3.25
CA GLN A 178 2.36 -6.15 -3.51
C GLN A 178 1.65 -5.62 -2.27
N THR A 179 1.96 -6.18 -1.11
CA THR A 179 1.31 -5.84 0.17
C THR A 179 2.36 -5.51 1.23
N LEU A 180 2.16 -4.39 1.90
CA LEU A 180 2.99 -3.91 3.00
C LEU A 180 2.07 -3.46 4.14
N GLU A 181 2.06 -4.24 5.22
CA GLU A 181 1.21 -3.99 6.38
C GLU A 181 2.02 -3.49 7.58
N LEU A 182 1.73 -2.26 8.00
CA LEU A 182 2.41 -1.55 9.09
C LEU A 182 1.42 -0.92 10.10
N THR A 183 0.17 -1.38 10.13
CA THR A 183 -0.84 -0.95 11.11
C THR A 183 -0.37 -1.25 12.54
N TYR A 184 -0.74 -0.39 13.50
CA TYR A 184 -0.32 -0.51 14.90
C TYR A 184 1.21 -0.49 15.09
N ASN A 185 1.88 0.39 14.35
CA ASN A 185 3.30 0.76 14.53
C ASN A 185 3.42 2.21 15.03
N LYS A 186 4.65 2.74 15.15
CA LYS A 186 4.95 4.10 15.60
C LYS A 186 4.98 5.11 14.44
N LEU A 187 4.03 5.00 13.50
CA LEU A 187 3.97 5.86 12.31
C LEU A 187 3.46 7.26 12.67
N GLY A 188 4.21 8.27 12.24
CA GLY A 188 3.78 9.64 12.14
C GLY A 188 3.13 9.96 10.78
N PRO A 189 2.79 11.23 10.53
CA PRO A 189 2.13 11.64 9.30
C PRO A 189 2.91 11.28 8.03
N GLN A 190 4.24 11.33 8.09
CA GLN A 190 5.07 11.07 6.93
C GLN A 190 5.12 9.58 6.58
N GLY A 191 5.20 8.69 7.58
CA GLY A 191 5.14 7.24 7.38
C GLY A 191 3.79 6.79 6.84
N LEU A 192 2.69 7.41 7.32
CA LEU A 192 1.35 7.17 6.78
C LEU A 192 1.25 7.59 5.31
N LEU A 193 1.80 8.76 4.96
CA LEU A 193 1.85 9.22 3.57
C LEU A 193 2.70 8.29 2.69
N ASP A 194 3.86 7.84 3.17
CA ASP A 194 4.73 6.91 2.43
C ASP A 194 4.00 5.57 2.15
N LEU A 195 3.20 5.07 3.10
CA LEU A 195 2.35 3.90 2.91
C LEU A 195 1.18 4.14 1.95
N GLU A 196 0.55 5.30 2.02
CA GLU A 196 -0.52 5.68 1.08
C GLU A 196 0.02 5.72 -0.36
N VAL A 197 1.20 6.33 -0.56
CA VAL A 197 1.90 6.35 -1.84
C VAL A 197 2.20 4.94 -2.34
N PHE A 198 2.72 4.06 -1.48
CA PHE A 198 2.97 2.66 -1.83
C PHE A 198 1.70 1.95 -2.30
N ARG A 199 0.63 2.01 -1.50
CA ARG A 199 -0.66 1.37 -1.81
C ARG A 199 -1.27 1.92 -3.09
N PHE A 200 -1.18 3.22 -3.31
CA PHE A 200 -1.70 3.84 -4.51
C PHE A 200 -0.93 3.44 -5.77
N LYS A 201 0.42 3.34 -5.71
CA LYS A 201 1.22 2.82 -6.82
C LYS A 201 0.82 1.39 -7.20
N ARG A 202 0.61 0.51 -6.21
CA ARG A 202 0.11 -0.85 -6.48
C ARG A 202 -1.27 -0.85 -7.09
N ARG A 203 -2.15 0.03 -6.63
CA ARG A 203 -3.49 0.19 -7.23
C ARG A 203 -3.41 0.65 -8.70
N LEU A 204 -2.50 1.56 -9.05
CA LEU A 204 -2.27 1.98 -10.44
C LEU A 204 -1.81 0.81 -11.31
N GLU A 205 -0.91 -0.04 -10.81
CA GLU A 205 -0.46 -1.25 -11.50
C GLU A 205 -1.64 -2.21 -11.76
N THR A 206 -2.49 -2.44 -10.75
CA THR A 206 -3.69 -3.27 -10.89
C THR A 206 -4.67 -2.69 -11.91
N TRP A 207 -5.01 -1.40 -11.81
CA TRP A 207 -5.92 -0.75 -12.77
C TRP A 207 -5.38 -0.74 -14.20
N HIS A 208 -4.06 -0.67 -14.37
CA HIS A 208 -3.43 -0.81 -15.67
C HIS A 208 -3.62 -2.22 -16.23
N GLN A 209 -3.33 -3.26 -15.43
CA GLN A 209 -3.51 -4.66 -15.82
C GLN A 209 -4.97 -5.01 -16.15
N GLU A 210 -5.91 -4.39 -15.44
CA GLU A 210 -7.35 -4.55 -15.65
C GLU A 210 -7.90 -3.69 -16.80
N GLY A 211 -7.08 -2.84 -17.45
CA GLY A 211 -7.52 -1.96 -18.53
C GLY A 211 -8.45 -0.82 -18.09
N ARG A 212 -8.44 -0.45 -16.81
CA ARG A 212 -9.34 0.55 -16.19
C ARG A 212 -8.72 1.94 -16.07
N LEU A 213 -7.44 2.10 -16.39
CA LEU A 213 -6.71 3.33 -16.08
C LEU A 213 -7.20 4.58 -16.84
N SER A 214 -7.89 4.41 -17.96
CA SER A 214 -8.54 5.50 -18.71
C SER A 214 -9.81 6.03 -18.02
N ASN A 215 -10.49 5.20 -17.22
CA ASN A 215 -11.68 5.61 -16.48
C ASN A 215 -11.52 5.40 -14.97
N LEU A 216 -11.16 6.47 -14.30
CA LEU A 216 -10.97 6.53 -12.86
C LEU A 216 -12.07 7.32 -12.16
N ASP A 217 -13.31 7.36 -12.69
CA ASP A 217 -14.39 8.07 -12.01
C ASP A 217 -14.72 7.48 -10.63
N LYS A 218 -14.95 8.34 -9.63
CA LYS A 218 -15.44 7.97 -8.29
C LYS A 218 -14.53 7.03 -7.46
N TYR A 219 -13.23 6.92 -7.78
CA TYR A 219 -12.30 6.17 -6.93
C TYR A 219 -11.73 6.97 -5.75
N TYR A 220 -12.12 8.25 -5.61
CA TYR A 220 -11.65 9.15 -4.55
C TYR A 220 -10.12 9.23 -4.50
N ILE A 221 -9.48 9.35 -5.66
CA ILE A 221 -8.02 9.33 -5.74
C ILE A 221 -7.36 10.59 -5.17
N GLY A 222 -8.10 11.71 -5.10
CA GLY A 222 -7.60 12.99 -4.61
C GLY A 222 -6.40 13.55 -5.38
N ASP A 223 -5.85 14.66 -4.88
CA ASP A 223 -4.73 15.34 -5.54
C ASP A 223 -3.43 14.51 -5.50
N LEU A 224 -3.22 13.74 -4.44
CA LEU A 224 -2.09 12.81 -4.35
C LEU A 224 -2.17 11.73 -5.43
N GLY A 225 -3.36 11.16 -5.64
CA GLY A 225 -3.56 10.12 -6.64
C GLY A 225 -3.32 10.63 -8.07
N VAL A 226 -3.79 11.83 -8.40
CA VAL A 226 -3.50 12.47 -9.69
C VAL A 226 -1.99 12.71 -9.86
N LYS A 227 -1.32 13.24 -8.82
CA LYS A 227 0.13 13.43 -8.86
C LYS A 227 0.88 12.12 -9.16
N LEU A 228 0.50 11.02 -8.49
CA LEU A 228 1.11 9.71 -8.71
C LEU A 228 0.76 9.12 -10.08
N LEU A 229 -0.47 9.28 -10.55
CA LEU A 229 -0.88 8.86 -11.89
C LEU A 229 -0.02 9.54 -12.97
N LEU A 230 0.18 10.86 -12.87
CA LEU A 230 0.99 11.65 -13.82
C LEU A 230 2.48 11.26 -13.81
N GLN A 231 2.97 10.70 -12.70
CA GLN A 231 4.33 10.17 -12.56
C GLN A 231 4.45 8.70 -12.99
N SER A 232 3.33 8.02 -13.18
CA SER A 232 3.31 6.60 -13.56
C SER A 232 3.73 6.42 -15.02
N PRO A 233 4.35 5.29 -15.39
CA PRO A 233 4.64 4.99 -16.79
C PRO A 233 3.38 4.72 -17.62
N TYR A 234 2.24 4.44 -16.97
CA TYR A 234 1.02 3.95 -17.61
C TYR A 234 0.18 5.06 -18.27
N ILE A 235 0.37 6.32 -17.88
CA ILE A 235 -0.39 7.46 -18.41
C ILE A 235 -0.11 7.74 -19.90
N LYS A 236 1.06 7.30 -20.39
CA LYS A 236 1.59 7.62 -21.73
C LYS A 236 0.76 7.11 -22.90
N ASN A 237 -0.13 6.14 -22.66
CA ASN A 237 -0.96 5.51 -23.69
C ASN A 237 -2.45 5.82 -23.53
N ILE A 238 -2.81 6.76 -22.65
CA ILE A 238 -4.20 7.14 -22.40
C ILE A 238 -4.55 8.36 -23.25
N GLU A 239 -5.39 8.21 -24.27
CA GLU A 239 -5.92 9.33 -25.05
C GLU A 239 -7.19 9.93 -24.42
N GLU A 240 -7.96 9.11 -23.71
CA GLU A 240 -9.18 9.52 -23.01
C GLU A 240 -9.02 9.26 -21.51
N LEU A 241 -9.00 10.33 -20.72
CA LEU A 241 -8.80 10.28 -19.30
C LEU A 241 -10.01 10.84 -18.56
N ASN A 242 -10.72 9.96 -17.85
CA ASN A 242 -11.81 10.34 -16.97
C ASN A 242 -11.37 10.31 -15.50
N LEU A 243 -11.33 11.49 -14.89
CA LEU A 243 -11.02 11.73 -13.48
C LEU A 243 -12.20 12.38 -12.74
N SER A 244 -13.41 12.25 -13.28
CA SER A 244 -14.60 12.86 -12.66
C SER A 244 -14.88 12.32 -11.25
N HIS A 245 -15.46 13.16 -10.39
CA HIS A 245 -15.88 12.79 -9.04
C HIS A 245 -14.76 12.20 -8.15
N ASN A 246 -13.57 12.81 -8.15
CA ASN A 246 -12.41 12.34 -7.39
C ASN A 246 -11.94 13.28 -6.27
N GLN A 247 -12.75 14.28 -5.91
CA GLN A 247 -12.40 15.32 -4.93
C GLN A 247 -11.14 16.12 -5.33
N LEU A 248 -10.92 16.29 -6.63
CA LEU A 248 -9.76 17.01 -7.14
C LEU A 248 -9.90 18.50 -6.88
N THR A 249 -8.81 19.17 -6.52
CA THR A 249 -8.77 20.63 -6.31
C THR A 249 -7.97 21.31 -7.43
N ASP A 250 -7.77 22.63 -7.30
CA ASP A 250 -6.85 23.39 -8.15
C ASP A 250 -5.44 22.77 -8.22
N VAL A 251 -4.99 22.09 -7.16
CA VAL A 251 -3.68 21.40 -7.13
C VAL A 251 -3.59 20.34 -8.22
N SER A 252 -4.65 19.54 -8.41
CA SER A 252 -4.70 18.55 -9.49
C SER A 252 -4.75 19.21 -10.87
N ALA A 253 -5.58 20.25 -11.03
CA ALA A 253 -5.68 20.96 -12.31
C ALA A 253 -4.34 21.57 -12.72
N GLU A 254 -3.60 22.15 -11.78
CA GLU A 254 -2.24 22.65 -11.99
C GLU A 254 -1.24 21.54 -12.31
N ALA A 255 -1.30 20.41 -11.60
CA ALA A 255 -0.42 19.28 -11.85
C ALA A 255 -0.65 18.71 -13.26
N ILE A 256 -1.90 18.55 -13.67
CA ILE A 256 -2.28 18.09 -15.02
C ILE A 256 -1.80 19.10 -16.06
N ALA A 257 -2.11 20.39 -15.87
CA ALA A 257 -1.75 21.46 -16.81
C ALA A 257 -0.25 21.54 -17.09
N ASN A 258 0.59 21.26 -16.09
CA ASN A 258 2.05 21.35 -16.21
C ASN A 258 2.73 20.01 -16.50
N SER A 259 1.99 18.91 -16.60
CA SER A 259 2.59 17.59 -16.84
C SER A 259 2.97 17.42 -18.32
N PRO A 260 4.23 17.08 -18.64
CA PRO A 260 4.63 16.73 -20.00
C PRO A 260 4.08 15.37 -20.44
N ASN A 261 3.63 14.55 -19.49
CA ASN A 261 3.15 13.18 -19.75
C ASN A 261 1.69 13.11 -20.18
N VAL A 262 1.04 14.23 -20.52
CA VAL A 262 -0.38 14.28 -20.93
C VAL A 262 -0.61 14.98 -22.26
N SER A 263 0.45 15.30 -23.02
CA SER A 263 0.32 16.03 -24.29
C SER A 263 -0.44 15.27 -25.38
N HIS A 264 -0.53 13.94 -25.25
CA HIS A 264 -1.27 13.07 -26.17
C HIS A 264 -2.76 12.96 -25.84
N ILE A 265 -3.20 13.38 -24.65
CA ILE A 265 -4.61 13.30 -24.24
C ILE A 265 -5.49 14.15 -25.17
N LYS A 266 -6.58 13.54 -25.62
CA LYS A 266 -7.61 14.14 -26.49
C LYS A 266 -8.89 14.44 -25.73
N THR A 267 -9.24 13.61 -24.76
CA THR A 267 -10.43 13.77 -23.92
C THR A 267 -10.03 13.79 -22.46
N LEU A 268 -10.35 14.87 -21.76
CA LEU A 268 -10.10 15.03 -20.35
C LEU A 268 -11.41 15.38 -19.62
N ASN A 269 -11.86 14.47 -18.77
CA ASN A 269 -13.03 14.68 -17.93
C ASN A 269 -12.62 14.93 -16.48
N LEU A 270 -12.86 16.15 -15.99
CA LEU A 270 -12.61 16.63 -14.65
C LEU A 270 -13.91 17.03 -13.92
N SER A 271 -15.06 16.58 -14.41
CA SER A 271 -16.35 16.98 -13.84
C SER A 271 -16.57 16.47 -12.41
N GLY A 272 -17.41 17.16 -11.64
CA GLY A 272 -17.78 16.73 -10.29
C GLY A 272 -16.63 16.81 -9.29
N ASN A 273 -15.74 17.79 -9.44
CA ASN A 273 -14.60 18.02 -8.57
C ASN A 273 -14.72 19.40 -7.88
N ARG A 274 -13.64 19.88 -7.24
CA ARG A 274 -13.56 21.17 -6.53
C ARG A 274 -12.56 22.11 -7.19
N ILE A 275 -12.54 22.13 -8.52
CA ILE A 275 -11.65 23.01 -9.30
C ILE A 275 -12.28 24.40 -9.35
N GLY A 276 -11.52 25.42 -8.96
CA GLY A 276 -11.94 26.82 -9.00
C GLY A 276 -11.24 27.60 -10.12
N ASP A 277 -11.30 28.93 -10.02
CA ASP A 277 -10.71 29.84 -11.00
C ASP A 277 -9.21 29.63 -11.19
N ARG A 278 -8.49 29.31 -10.11
CA ARG A 278 -7.05 29.08 -10.15
C ARG A 278 -6.71 27.85 -11.01
N GLY A 279 -7.42 26.73 -10.82
CA GLY A 279 -7.22 25.54 -11.63
C GLY A 279 -7.66 25.74 -13.08
N ALA A 280 -8.77 26.44 -13.32
CA ALA A 280 -9.20 26.80 -14.68
C ALA A 280 -8.16 27.68 -15.40
N LYS A 281 -7.59 28.68 -14.71
CA LYS A 281 -6.48 29.51 -15.21
C LYS A 281 -5.24 28.68 -15.53
N ALA A 282 -4.93 27.65 -14.74
CA ALA A 282 -3.80 26.77 -15.00
C ALA A 282 -4.02 25.93 -16.27
N LEU A 283 -5.20 25.31 -16.41
CA LEU A 283 -5.57 24.55 -17.61
C LEU A 283 -5.54 25.44 -18.87
N ALA A 284 -6.10 26.65 -18.77
CA ALA A 284 -6.06 27.67 -19.83
C ALA A 284 -4.65 28.05 -20.28
N LYS A 285 -3.63 27.91 -19.41
CA LYS A 285 -2.23 28.25 -19.71
C LYS A 285 -1.34 27.04 -19.90
N SER A 286 -1.92 25.83 -19.98
CA SER A 286 -1.14 24.59 -20.06
C SER A 286 -0.21 24.59 -21.28
N PRO A 287 1.11 24.38 -21.10
CA PRO A 287 2.04 24.24 -22.22
C PRO A 287 1.82 22.94 -23.03
N THR A 288 1.14 21.95 -22.45
CA THR A 288 1.12 20.56 -22.95
C THR A 288 -0.22 20.13 -23.51
N LEU A 289 -1.35 20.71 -23.06
CA LEU A 289 -2.71 20.33 -23.48
C LEU A 289 -3.18 20.94 -24.82
N LYS A 290 -2.25 21.41 -25.66
CA LYS A 290 -2.58 22.03 -26.97
C LYS A 290 -3.29 21.07 -27.94
N GLY A 291 -3.23 19.76 -27.70
CA GLY A 291 -3.86 18.75 -28.54
C GLY A 291 -5.25 18.31 -28.07
N LEU A 292 -5.77 18.90 -26.99
CA LEU A 292 -7.02 18.49 -26.35
C LEU A 292 -8.23 18.86 -27.22
N LYS A 293 -9.19 17.94 -27.31
CA LYS A 293 -10.42 18.07 -28.11
C LYS A 293 -11.66 18.21 -27.24
N ILE A 294 -11.69 17.49 -26.12
CA ILE A 294 -12.83 17.50 -25.20
C ILE A 294 -12.30 17.82 -23.79
N LEU A 295 -12.85 18.87 -23.19
CA LEU A 295 -12.63 19.22 -21.79
C LEU A 295 -13.97 19.31 -21.06
N ASP A 296 -14.19 18.41 -20.12
CA ASP A 296 -15.37 18.42 -19.25
C ASP A 296 -15.00 18.95 -17.86
N LEU A 297 -15.53 20.12 -17.51
CA LEU A 297 -15.35 20.80 -16.23
C LEU A 297 -16.70 21.04 -15.53
N ASN A 298 -17.76 20.31 -15.91
CA ASN A 298 -19.06 20.42 -15.25
C ASN A 298 -18.97 20.17 -13.73
N TYR A 299 -19.89 20.72 -12.95
CA TYR A 299 -19.97 20.46 -11.50
C TYR A 299 -18.65 20.73 -10.78
N ASN A 300 -18.12 21.94 -10.95
CA ASN A 300 -16.92 22.43 -10.28
C ASN A 300 -17.22 23.81 -9.65
N GLU A 301 -16.19 24.54 -9.23
CA GLU A 301 -16.32 25.81 -8.51
C GLU A 301 -15.77 27.00 -9.32
N ILE A 302 -15.77 26.90 -10.65
CA ILE A 302 -15.22 27.92 -11.55
C ILE A 302 -16.15 29.14 -11.58
N GLY A 303 -15.60 30.34 -11.40
CA GLY A 303 -16.28 31.62 -11.51
C GLY A 303 -15.96 32.37 -12.80
N ASN A 304 -16.30 33.67 -12.82
CA ASN A 304 -16.09 34.55 -13.98
C ASN A 304 -14.61 34.63 -14.39
N ASP A 305 -13.72 34.63 -13.41
CA ASP A 305 -12.27 34.75 -13.59
C ASP A 305 -11.66 33.56 -14.33
N GLY A 306 -12.09 32.35 -13.99
CA GLY A 306 -11.69 31.12 -14.66
C GLY A 306 -12.33 30.99 -16.04
N ALA A 307 -13.61 31.37 -16.17
CA ALA A 307 -14.30 31.42 -17.46
C ALA A 307 -13.61 32.37 -18.45
N PHE A 308 -13.25 33.57 -17.99
CA PHE A 308 -12.50 34.55 -18.78
C PHE A 308 -11.14 33.99 -19.22
N ALA A 309 -10.42 33.31 -18.32
CA ALA A 309 -9.14 32.70 -18.65
C ALA A 309 -9.26 31.61 -19.72
N LEU A 310 -10.29 30.77 -19.65
CA LEU A 310 -10.58 29.76 -20.68
C LEU A 310 -10.96 30.43 -22.01
N ALA A 311 -11.78 31.48 -22.00
CA ALA A 311 -12.17 32.21 -23.20
C ALA A 311 -10.97 32.85 -23.93
N GLN A 312 -9.98 33.36 -23.20
CA GLN A 312 -8.80 34.01 -23.78
C GLN A 312 -7.67 33.03 -24.12
N SER A 313 -7.82 31.75 -23.80
CA SER A 313 -6.77 30.77 -23.97
C SER A 313 -6.59 30.34 -25.43
N THR A 314 -5.34 30.38 -25.89
CA THR A 314 -4.93 29.80 -27.19
C THR A 314 -4.64 28.30 -27.08
N VAL A 315 -4.46 27.78 -25.87
CA VAL A 315 -4.22 26.35 -25.61
C VAL A 315 -5.47 25.53 -25.90
N VAL A 316 -6.64 26.07 -25.54
CA VAL A 316 -7.95 25.41 -25.72
C VAL A 316 -8.58 25.70 -27.08
N GLN A 317 -7.92 26.45 -27.96
CA GLN A 317 -8.42 26.75 -29.31
C GLN A 317 -8.83 25.49 -30.12
N PRO A 318 -8.14 24.34 -30.00
CA PRO A 318 -8.52 23.14 -30.73
C PRO A 318 -9.70 22.36 -30.13
N LEU A 319 -10.26 22.81 -29.00
CA LEU A 319 -11.40 22.16 -28.37
C LEU A 319 -12.60 22.15 -29.31
N GLU A 320 -13.20 20.98 -29.43
CA GLU A 320 -14.46 20.71 -30.10
C GLU A 320 -15.61 20.63 -29.09
N THR A 321 -15.30 20.37 -27.82
CA THR A 321 -16.27 20.36 -26.73
C THR A 321 -15.65 20.92 -25.46
N LEU A 322 -16.31 21.93 -24.89
CA LEU A 322 -16.01 22.49 -23.57
C LEU A 322 -17.31 22.48 -22.76
N LYS A 323 -17.30 21.81 -21.61
CA LYS A 323 -18.47 21.75 -20.73
C LYS A 323 -18.18 22.45 -19.41
N LEU A 324 -18.99 23.44 -19.06
CA LEU A 324 -18.84 24.29 -17.88
C LEU A 324 -20.13 24.42 -17.06
N GLY A 325 -21.14 23.60 -17.34
CA GLY A 325 -22.40 23.59 -16.61
C GLY A 325 -22.20 23.33 -15.11
N GLN A 326 -23.12 23.87 -14.30
CA GLN A 326 -23.11 23.68 -12.84
C GLN A 326 -21.79 24.15 -12.20
N ASN A 327 -21.30 25.31 -12.64
CA ASN A 327 -20.21 26.08 -12.04
C ASN A 327 -20.76 27.39 -11.44
N LYS A 328 -19.88 28.24 -10.88
CA LYS A 328 -20.20 29.54 -10.28
C LYS A 328 -20.03 30.71 -11.29
N ILE A 329 -20.25 30.44 -12.58
CA ILE A 329 -20.09 31.43 -13.67
C ILE A 329 -21.33 32.33 -13.72
N GLY A 330 -21.13 33.64 -13.58
CA GLY A 330 -22.16 34.66 -13.78
C GLY A 330 -22.10 35.28 -15.19
N ASP A 331 -22.92 36.31 -15.40
CA ASP A 331 -23.15 36.93 -16.71
C ASP A 331 -21.86 37.40 -17.40
N ASP A 332 -20.91 37.97 -16.63
CA ASP A 332 -19.63 38.42 -17.18
C ASP A 332 -18.78 37.27 -17.72
N GLY A 333 -18.72 36.15 -16.99
CA GLY A 333 -18.01 34.96 -17.45
C GLY A 333 -18.71 34.31 -18.64
N ALA A 334 -20.04 34.29 -18.65
CA ALA A 334 -20.82 33.76 -19.76
C ALA A 334 -20.61 34.58 -21.04
N ARG A 335 -20.67 35.91 -20.94
CA ARG A 335 -20.37 36.83 -22.03
C ARG A 335 -18.94 36.67 -22.54
N ALA A 336 -17.96 36.53 -21.65
CA ALA A 336 -16.57 36.30 -22.05
C ALA A 336 -16.40 35.01 -22.86
N LEU A 337 -17.11 33.94 -22.49
CA LEU A 337 -17.10 32.66 -23.21
C LEU A 337 -17.78 32.78 -24.59
N GLU A 338 -18.91 33.49 -24.67
CA GLU A 338 -19.65 33.75 -25.92
C GLU A 338 -18.83 34.61 -26.90
N GLU A 339 -18.18 35.65 -26.40
CA GLU A 339 -17.36 36.58 -27.19
C GLU A 339 -15.92 36.05 -27.44
N SER A 340 -15.62 34.81 -27.06
CA SER A 340 -14.27 34.26 -27.15
C SER A 340 -13.76 34.22 -28.60
N PRO A 341 -12.58 34.80 -28.89
CA PRO A 341 -11.98 34.69 -30.22
C PRO A 341 -11.33 33.32 -30.48
N ASN A 342 -11.22 32.46 -29.45
CA ASN A 342 -10.47 31.21 -29.49
C ASN A 342 -11.38 29.96 -29.49
N LEU A 343 -12.57 30.02 -28.90
CA LEU A 343 -13.51 28.89 -28.78
C LEU A 343 -14.39 28.70 -30.03
N LYS A 344 -13.82 28.84 -31.22
CA LYS A 344 -14.57 28.85 -32.50
C LYS A 344 -14.96 27.47 -33.03
N ASN A 345 -14.35 26.40 -32.49
CA ASN A 345 -14.49 25.03 -33.00
C ASN A 345 -15.51 24.19 -32.22
N LEU A 346 -16.25 24.79 -31.27
CA LEU A 346 -17.17 24.06 -30.40
C LEU A 346 -18.41 23.56 -31.16
N ILE A 347 -18.71 22.27 -31.03
CA ILE A 347 -19.79 21.57 -31.77
C ILE A 347 -21.16 21.71 -31.05
N TYR A 348 -21.17 22.05 -29.77
CA TYR A 348 -22.37 22.22 -28.93
C TYR A 348 -22.24 23.47 -28.04
N PRO A 349 -23.35 24.07 -27.56
CA PRO A 349 -23.25 25.21 -26.66
C PRO A 349 -22.48 24.86 -25.38
N ILE A 350 -21.69 25.81 -24.88
CA ILE A 350 -20.86 25.70 -23.66
C ILE A 350 -21.72 25.40 -22.41
N PHE A 351 -23.00 25.79 -22.47
CA PHE A 351 -23.98 25.64 -21.42
C PHE A 351 -25.01 24.56 -21.78
N GLY A 352 -25.04 23.49 -20.99
CA GLY A 352 -26.11 22.49 -21.02
C GLY A 352 -26.83 22.50 -19.67
N TYR A 353 -28.07 22.99 -19.63
CA TYR A 353 -29.06 22.47 -18.69
C TYR A 353 -29.60 21.18 -19.31
N TYR A 354 -29.29 20.03 -18.70
CA TYR A 354 -29.99 18.78 -18.95
C TYR A 354 -30.42 18.21 -17.60
#